data_AF-E6N675-F1
#
_entry.id   AF-E6N675-F1
#
_cell.length_a   1.000
_cell.length_b   1.000
_cell.length_c   1.000
_cell.angle_alpha   90.00
_cell.angle_beta   90.00
_cell.angle_gamma   90.00
#
_symmetry.space_group_name_H-M   'P 1'
#
loop_
_entity.id
_entity.type
_entity.pdbx_description
1 polymer ?
#
loop_
_entity_poly.entity_id
_entity_poly.type
_entity_poly.pdbx_seq_one_letter_code
_entity_poly.pdbx_strand_id
1 'polypeptide(L)'
;MQLASMAGQVKAEQQPKPAPAETPLEVVKKHLGPRGDEVLQAAYEQYPVETAAIVEKLAQLIKMGQISEPLDGGELYNLFRSLGLRVRLETKITYVKRGEAKDLKELFKQ
;
A
#
# COMPACT_ATOMS: atom_id res chain seq x y z
N MET A 1 3.14 67.02 17.85
CA MET A 1 4.06 66.21 17.03
C MET A 1 4.84 65.31 17.97
N GLN A 2 4.54 64.02 18.00
CA GLN A 2 5.42 63.01 18.56
C GLN A 2 5.33 61.77 17.68
N LEU A 3 6.51 61.29 17.31
CA LEU A 3 6.79 60.32 16.28
C LEU A 3 6.63 58.89 16.80
N ALA A 4 6.29 58.02 15.86
CA ALA A 4 6.73 56.63 15.75
C ALA A 4 6.30 55.62 16.83
N SER A 5 5.46 54.68 16.40
CA SER A 5 5.72 53.25 16.61
C SER A 5 4.80 52.42 15.70
N MET A 6 5.23 52.28 14.44
CA MET A 6 4.77 51.18 13.60
C MET A 6 5.46 49.91 14.10
N ALA A 7 4.74 49.06 14.83
CA ALA A 7 5.16 47.69 15.08
C ALA A 7 4.38 46.78 14.13
N GLY A 8 4.81 46.77 12.86
CA GLY A 8 4.43 45.73 11.92
C GLY A 8 5.03 44.41 12.39
N GLN A 9 4.19 43.54 12.96
CA GLN A 9 4.57 42.15 13.19
C GLN A 9 4.55 41.43 11.85
N VAL A 10 5.71 41.42 11.17
CA VAL A 10 6.01 40.45 10.12
C VAL A 10 6.10 39.08 10.76
N LYS A 11 4.96 38.39 10.77
CA LYS A 11 4.86 36.98 11.11
C LYS A 11 5.59 36.22 10.00
N ALA A 12 6.83 35.81 10.28
CA ALA A 12 7.60 34.97 9.40
C ALA A 12 6.81 33.69 9.13
N GLU A 13 6.23 33.60 7.93
CA GLU A 13 5.76 32.35 7.36
C GLU A 13 6.99 31.44 7.18
N GLN A 14 7.23 30.62 8.21
CA GLN A 14 8.06 29.44 8.07
C GLN A 14 7.35 28.53 7.06
N GLN A 15 7.72 28.69 5.79
CA GLN A 15 7.36 27.73 4.75
C GLN A 15 7.82 26.35 5.25
N PRO A 16 6.90 25.37 5.39
CA PRO A 16 7.30 24.05 5.81
C PRO A 16 8.30 23.51 4.80
N LYS A 17 9.48 23.10 5.28
CA LYS A 17 10.48 22.40 4.48
C LYS A 17 9.77 21.32 3.66
N PRO A 18 10.01 21.21 2.34
CA PRO A 18 9.41 20.14 1.56
C PRO A 18 9.76 18.82 2.23
N ALA A 19 8.72 18.07 2.62
CA ALA A 19 8.88 16.74 3.15
C ALA A 19 9.70 15.91 2.15
N PRO A 20 10.53 14.95 2.61
CA PRO A 20 11.23 14.03 1.73
C PRO A 20 10.25 13.47 0.70
N ALA A 21 10.63 13.45 -0.57
CA ALA A 21 9.78 12.91 -1.62
C ALA A 21 9.47 11.44 -1.31
N GLU A 22 8.18 11.10 -1.20
CA GLU A 22 7.75 9.74 -0.88
C GLU A 22 8.26 8.75 -1.92
N THR A 23 8.80 7.65 -1.41
CA THR A 23 9.28 6.54 -2.23
C THR A 23 8.11 5.88 -2.98
N PRO A 24 8.36 5.21 -4.12
CA PRO A 24 7.31 4.49 -4.84
C PRO A 24 6.58 3.46 -3.96
N LEU A 25 7.32 2.77 -3.09
CA LEU A 25 6.75 1.79 -2.18
C LEU A 25 5.80 2.43 -1.16
N GLU A 26 6.18 3.56 -0.57
CA GLU A 26 5.32 4.28 0.40
C GLU A 26 4.02 4.75 -0.27
N VAL A 27 4.11 5.25 -1.50
CA VAL A 27 2.95 5.69 -2.29
C VAL A 27 2.00 4.54 -2.54
N VAL A 28 2.52 3.39 -2.97
CA VAL A 28 1.70 2.19 -3.21
C VAL A 28 1.09 1.69 -1.90
N LYS A 29 1.86 1.58 -0.82
CA LYS A 29 1.39 1.09 0.49
C LYS A 29 0.22 1.91 1.05
N LYS A 30 0.25 3.23 0.90
CA LYS A 30 -0.86 4.10 1.32
C LYS A 30 -2.14 3.86 0.54
N HIS A 31 -2.02 3.26 -0.64
CA HIS A 31 -3.12 2.99 -1.56
C HIS A 31 -3.57 1.53 -1.54
N LEU A 32 -3.02 0.70 -0.65
CA LEU A 32 -3.42 -0.70 -0.52
C LEU A 32 -4.70 -0.83 0.30
N GLY A 33 -5.62 -1.63 -0.21
CA GLY A 33 -6.81 -2.08 0.49
C GLY A 33 -6.54 -3.30 1.38
N PRO A 34 -7.61 -3.93 1.91
CA PRO A 34 -7.50 -5.11 2.77
C PRO A 34 -6.62 -6.19 2.16
N ARG A 35 -5.66 -6.69 2.96
CA ARG A 35 -4.71 -7.75 2.58
C ARG A 35 -3.77 -7.40 1.42
N GLY A 36 -3.73 -6.14 0.96
CA GLY A 36 -2.80 -5.71 -0.09
C GLY A 36 -1.34 -5.87 0.32
N ASP A 37 -1.00 -5.54 1.58
CA ASP A 37 0.35 -5.69 2.11
C ASP A 37 0.83 -7.15 2.10
N GLU A 38 -0.02 -8.11 2.45
CA GLU A 38 0.31 -9.54 2.42
C GLU A 38 0.71 -9.98 1.01
N VAL A 39 -0.07 -9.55 0.01
CA VAL A 39 0.17 -9.90 -1.38
C VAL A 39 1.41 -9.21 -1.92
N LEU A 40 1.60 -7.94 -1.60
CA LEU A 40 2.78 -7.19 -2.02
C LEU A 40 4.06 -7.78 -1.42
N GLN A 41 4.03 -8.15 -0.14
CA GLN A 41 5.16 -8.80 0.51
C GLN A 41 5.47 -10.15 -0.14
N ALA A 42 4.47 -11.02 -0.33
CA ALA A 42 4.67 -12.31 -0.98
C ALA A 42 5.19 -12.18 -2.42
N ALA A 43 4.78 -11.12 -3.13
CA ALA A 43 5.30 -10.80 -4.45
C ALA A 43 6.79 -10.42 -4.39
N TYR A 44 7.19 -9.53 -3.48
CA TYR A 44 8.60 -9.16 -3.29
C TYR A 44 9.49 -10.35 -2.87
N GLU A 45 8.97 -11.27 -2.05
CA GLU A 45 9.70 -12.46 -1.63
C GLU A 45 9.96 -13.42 -2.80
N GLN A 46 9.03 -13.51 -3.76
CA GLN A 46 9.10 -14.47 -4.87
C GLN A 46 9.65 -13.88 -6.18
N TYR A 47 9.42 -12.59 -6.42
CA TYR A 47 9.72 -11.89 -7.67
C TYR A 47 10.25 -10.46 -7.40
N PRO A 48 11.37 -10.30 -6.68
CA PRO A 48 11.80 -9.00 -6.15
C PRO A 48 12.04 -7.95 -7.23
N VAL A 49 12.61 -8.33 -8.38
CA VAL A 49 12.97 -7.40 -9.46
C VAL A 49 11.72 -6.94 -10.20
N GLU A 50 10.85 -7.88 -10.57
CA GLU A 50 9.61 -7.62 -11.28
C GLU A 50 8.64 -6.84 -10.41
N THR A 51 8.51 -7.21 -9.14
CA THR A 51 7.65 -6.50 -8.19
C THR A 51 8.13 -5.06 -7.98
N ALA A 52 9.44 -4.81 -7.91
CA ALA A 52 9.97 -3.44 -7.83
C ALA A 52 9.56 -2.58 -9.03
N ALA A 53 9.71 -3.10 -10.26
CA ALA A 53 9.31 -2.40 -11.47
C ALA A 53 7.80 -2.12 -11.53
N ILE A 54 6.98 -3.08 -11.08
CA ILE A 54 5.52 -2.91 -11.00
C ILE A 54 5.14 -1.84 -9.97
N VAL A 55 5.78 -1.84 -8.81
CA VAL A 55 5.55 -0.83 -7.75
C VAL A 55 5.92 0.57 -8.22
N GLU A 56 7.03 0.73 -8.94
CA GLU A 56 7.38 2.01 -9.56
C GLU A 56 6.28 2.48 -10.52
N LYS A 57 5.76 1.58 -11.35
CA LYS A 57 4.71 1.94 -12.30
C LYS A 57 3.39 2.27 -11.60
N LEU A 58 2.99 1.48 -10.61
CA LEU A 58 1.80 1.75 -9.80
C LEU A 58 1.89 3.10 -9.10
N ALA A 59 3.04 3.42 -8.48
CA ALA A 59 3.24 4.70 -7.83
C ALA A 59 3.08 5.88 -8.80
N GLN A 60 3.56 5.76 -10.04
CA GLN A 60 3.34 6.78 -11.08
C GLN A 60 1.85 6.95 -11.38
N LEU A 61 1.13 5.85 -11.60
CA LEU A 61 -0.30 5.88 -11.93
C LEU A 61 -1.15 6.47 -10.80
N ILE A 62 -0.83 6.15 -9.53
CA ILE A 62 -1.46 6.72 -8.34
C ILE A 62 -1.19 8.23 -8.27
N LYS A 63 0.07 8.65 -8.44
CA LYS A 63 0.44 10.09 -8.45
C LYS A 63 -0.25 10.86 -9.57
N MET A 64 -0.52 10.22 -10.70
CA MET A 64 -1.27 10.80 -11.83
C MET A 64 -2.78 10.83 -11.60
N GLY A 65 -3.29 10.25 -10.51
CA GLY A 65 -4.72 10.14 -10.23
C GLY A 65 -5.45 9.15 -11.13
N GLN A 66 -4.74 8.29 -11.87
CA GLN A 66 -5.34 7.25 -12.71
C GLN A 66 -5.80 6.05 -11.89
N ILE A 67 -5.23 5.86 -10.70
CA ILE A 67 -5.68 4.90 -9.70
C ILE A 67 -6.05 5.71 -8.46
N SER A 68 -7.35 5.93 -8.27
CA SER A 68 -7.89 6.69 -7.14
C SER A 68 -8.46 5.79 -6.03
N GLU A 69 -8.93 4.60 -6.40
CA GLU A 69 -9.51 3.64 -5.46
C GLU A 69 -8.42 2.74 -4.85
N PRO A 70 -8.54 2.37 -3.55
CA PRO A 70 -7.59 1.45 -2.92
C PRO A 70 -7.51 0.12 -3.66
N LEU A 71 -6.29 -0.39 -3.84
CA LEU A 71 -6.05 -1.67 -4.51
C LEU A 71 -6.04 -2.79 -3.47
N ASP A 72 -7.08 -3.61 -3.41
CA ASP A 72 -7.16 -4.69 -2.43
C ASP A 72 -6.21 -5.86 -2.76
N GLY A 73 -6.05 -6.80 -1.82
CA GLY A 73 -5.18 -7.96 -2.04
C GLY A 73 -5.62 -8.85 -3.21
N GLY A 74 -6.92 -8.97 -3.48
CA GLY A 74 -7.43 -9.75 -4.61
C GLY A 74 -7.11 -9.09 -5.94
N GLU A 75 -7.30 -7.78 -6.05
CA GLU A 75 -6.97 -6.97 -7.23
C GLU A 75 -5.46 -6.98 -7.50
N LEU A 76 -4.64 -6.73 -6.47
CA LEU A 76 -3.19 -6.77 -6.58
C LEU A 76 -2.69 -8.16 -6.98
N TYR A 77 -3.27 -9.22 -6.42
CA TYR A 77 -2.95 -10.60 -6.79
C TYR A 77 -3.31 -10.89 -8.26
N ASN A 78 -4.48 -10.44 -8.71
CA ASN A 78 -4.92 -10.60 -10.09
C ASN A 78 -4.04 -9.80 -11.07
N LEU A 79 -3.56 -8.62 -10.67
CA LEU A 79 -2.58 -7.85 -11.44
C LEU A 79 -1.29 -8.65 -11.64
N PHE A 80 -0.69 -9.16 -10.56
CA PHE A 80 0.51 -9.99 -10.69
C PHE A 80 0.26 -11.21 -11.58
N ARG A 81 -0.87 -11.89 -11.39
CA ARG A 81 -1.25 -13.06 -12.18
C ARG A 81 -1.42 -12.73 -13.67
N SER A 82 -2.02 -11.59 -14.01
CA SER A 82 -2.22 -11.18 -15.41
C SER A 82 -0.89 -10.81 -16.08
N LEU A 83 0.08 -10.33 -15.30
CA LEU A 83 1.46 -10.07 -15.73
C LEU A 83 2.33 -11.34 -15.76
N GLY A 84 1.76 -12.53 -15.47
CA GLY A 84 2.46 -13.81 -15.51
C GLY A 84 3.18 -14.19 -14.21
N LEU A 85 3.10 -13.35 -13.17
CA LEU A 85 3.71 -13.58 -11.86
C LEU A 85 2.76 -14.42 -10.99
N ARG A 86 3.08 -15.71 -10.85
CA ARG A 86 2.31 -16.64 -10.01
C ARG A 86 2.76 -16.51 -8.55
N VAL A 87 2.34 -15.43 -7.91
CA VAL A 87 2.56 -15.21 -6.46
C VAL A 87 1.83 -16.29 -5.68
N ARG A 88 2.53 -17.00 -4.80
CA ARG A 88 1.93 -17.99 -3.91
C ARG A 88 1.62 -17.35 -2.57
N LEU A 89 0.36 -17.38 -2.15
CA LEU A 89 -0.05 -16.93 -0.83
C LEU A 89 -0.28 -18.15 0.07
N GLU A 90 0.32 -18.17 1.26
CA GLU A 90 0.01 -19.17 2.28
C GLU A 90 -1.39 -18.91 2.83
N THR A 91 -2.40 -19.48 2.18
CA THR A 91 -3.79 -19.37 2.64
C THR A 91 -4.10 -20.50 3.63
N LYS A 92 -4.49 -20.11 4.84
CA LYS A 92 -5.10 -21.00 5.83
C LYS A 92 -6.58 -20.68 5.92
N ILE A 93 -7.43 -21.66 5.61
CA ILE A 93 -8.88 -21.51 5.74
C ILE A 93 -9.29 -22.21 7.04
N THR A 94 -9.88 -21.46 7.96
CA THR A 94 -10.40 -22.01 9.23
C THR A 94 -11.92 -21.93 9.23
N TYR A 95 -12.58 -22.96 9.74
CA TYR A 95 -14.03 -22.98 9.95
C TYR A 95 -14.35 -23.14 11.44
N VAL A 96 -15.44 -22.51 11.90
CA VAL A 96 -15.87 -22.62 13.30
C VAL A 96 -16.96 -23.67 13.40
N LYS A 97 -16.73 -24.71 14.22
CA LYS A 97 -17.73 -25.75 14.52
C LYS A 97 -17.84 -25.89 16.03
N ARG A 98 -19.03 -25.61 16.57
CA ARG A 98 -19.33 -25.68 18.02
C ARG A 98 -18.40 -24.82 18.88
N GLY A 99 -18.01 -23.64 18.39
CA GLY A 99 -17.12 -22.72 19.10
C GLY A 99 -15.62 -23.02 18.96
N GLU A 100 -15.25 -24.15 18.36
CA GLU A 100 -13.85 -24.47 18.05
C GLU A 100 -13.51 -24.07 16.61
N ALA A 101 -12.42 -23.30 16.43
CA ALA A 101 -11.85 -23.03 15.12
C ALA A 101 -11.00 -24.23 14.68
N LYS A 102 -11.37 -24.88 13.58
CA LYS A 102 -10.64 -26.00 12.97
C LYS A 102 -10.15 -25.63 11.59
N ASP A 103 -9.02 -26.21 11.18
CA ASP A 103 -8.51 -26.00 9.82
C ASP A 103 -9.42 -26.75 8.84
N LEU A 104 -9.88 -26.06 7.80
CA LEU A 104 -10.72 -26.65 6.77
C LEU A 104 -9.99 -27.79 6.04
N LYS A 105 -8.65 -27.75 5.97
CA LYS A 105 -7.85 -28.85 5.43
C LYS A 105 -8.06 -30.17 6.18
N GLU A 106 -8.35 -30.13 7.48
CA GLU A 106 -8.64 -31.34 8.27
C GLU A 106 -9.99 -31.97 7.89
N LEU A 107 -10.96 -31.16 7.46
CA LEU A 107 -12.28 -31.63 7.05
C LEU A 107 -12.24 -32.47 5.76
N PHE A 108 -11.33 -32.13 4.84
CA PHE A 108 -11.21 -32.79 3.52
C PHE A 108 -10.24 -33.99 3.50
N LYS A 109 -9.59 -34.32 4.61
CA LYS A 109 -8.69 -35.48 4.73
C LYS A 109 -9.40 -36.80 5.05
N GLN A 110 -10.73 -36.80 5.16
CA GLN A 110 -11.56 -37.98 5.44
C GLN A 110 -12.02 -38.68 4.17
#